data_AF-A0A232R4V5-F1
#
_entry.id   AF-A0A232R4V5-F1
#
_cell.length_a   1.000
_cell.length_b   1.000
_cell.length_c   1.000
_cell.angle_alpha   90.00
_cell.angle_beta   90.00
_cell.angle_gamma   90.00
#
_symmetry.space_group_name_H-M   'P 1'
#
loop_
_entity.id
_entity.type
_entity.pdbx_description
1 polymer ?
#
loop_
_entity_poly.entity_id
_entity_poly.type
_entity_poly.pdbx_seq_one_letter_code
_entity_poly.pdbx_strand_id
1 'polypeptide(L)' 'MSDTISPFVFPEKAAHEVALELIRAGKISYASDASDVFTHMLNHYRAERDRPQQEDKAS' A
#
# COMPACT_ATOMS: atom_id res chain seq x y z
N MET A 1 -17.67 -8.18 -7.60
CA MET A 1 -16.39 -8.29 -8.33
C MET A 1 -15.52 -7.19 -7.77
N SER A 2 -14.32 -7.48 -7.27
CA SER A 2 -13.41 -6.42 -6.79
C SER A 2 -13.22 -5.45 -7.93
N ASP A 3 -13.70 -4.22 -7.77
CA ASP A 3 -13.13 -3.10 -8.49
C ASP A 3 -11.67 -3.09 -8.06
N THR A 4 -10.81 -3.72 -8.87
CA THR A 4 -9.36 -3.76 -8.65
C THR A 4 -8.84 -2.37 -8.90
N ILE A 5 -9.10 -1.49 -7.94
CA ILE A 5 -8.64 -0.12 -7.97
C ILE A 5 -7.13 -0.19 -7.93
N SER A 6 -6.49 0.33 -8.98
CA SER A 6 -5.04 0.33 -9.07
C SER A 6 -4.46 0.97 -7.81
N PRO A 7 -3.51 0.30 -7.13
CA PRO A 7 -2.91 0.80 -5.90
C PRO A 7 -2.19 2.14 -6.09
N PHE A 8 -1.90 2.52 -7.33
CA PHE A 8 -1.29 3.81 -7.66
C PHE A 8 -2.30 4.96 -7.79
N VAL A 9 -3.58 4.65 -8.03
CA VAL A 9 -4.64 5.67 -8.15
C VAL A 9 -5.19 6.02 -6.77
N PHE A 10 -5.33 5.03 -5.88
CA PHE A 10 -5.80 5.21 -4.50
C PHE A 10 -4.92 4.44 -3.50
N PRO A 11 -3.70 4.92 -3.24
CA PRO A 11 -2.72 4.18 -2.44
C PRO A 11 -3.15 4.00 -0.98
N GLU A 12 -3.90 4.94 -0.41
CA GLU A 12 -4.48 4.82 0.94
C GLU A 12 -5.49 3.66 1.01
N LYS A 13 -6.37 3.53 0.01
CA LYS A 13 -7.38 2.46 -0.03
C LYS A 13 -6.71 1.10 -0.20
N ALA A 14 -5.72 1.00 -1.07
CA ALA A 14 -4.97 -0.23 -1.27
C ALA A 14 -4.19 -0.65 -0.01
N ALA A 15 -3.50 0.28 0.65
CA ALA A 15 -2.80 0.00 1.91
C ALA A 15 -3.77 -0.44 3.02
N HIS A 16 -4.97 0.16 3.07
CA HIS A 16 -6.02 -0.23 4.01
C HIS A 16 -6.53 -1.66 3.74
N GLU A 17 -6.79 -2.03 2.49
CA GLU A 17 -7.24 -3.37 2.12
C GLU A 17 -6.20 -4.43 2.48
N VAL A 18 -4.91 -4.18 2.23
CA VAL A 18 -3.82 -5.08 2.63
C VAL A 18 -3.77 -5.28 4.15
N ALA A 19 -3.88 -4.19 4.92
CA ALA A 19 -3.90 -4.28 6.38
C ALA A 19 -5.11 -5.11 6.87
N LEU A 20 -6.30 -4.92 6.29
CA LEU A 20 -7.50 -5.71 6.62
C LEU A 20 -7.34 -7.19 6.27
N GLU A 21 -6.73 -7.51 5.13
CA GLU A 21 -6.48 -8.90 4.72
C GLU A 21 -5.52 -9.61 5.69
N LEU A 22 -4.47 -8.91 6.15
CA LEU A 22 -3.54 -9.46 7.13
C LEU A 22 -4.17 -9.66 8.52
N ILE A 23 -5.07 -8.75 8.93
CA ILE A 23 -5.89 -8.94 10.13
C ILE A 23 -6.79 -10.17 9.98
N ARG A 24 -7.51 -10.29 8.86
CA ARG A 24 -8.41 -11.43 8.58
C ARG A 24 -7.65 -12.75 8.51
N ALA A 25 -6.41 -12.74 8.03
CA ALA A 25 -5.53 -13.90 7.98
C ALA A 25 -4.89 -14.25 9.33
N GLY A 26 -5.17 -13.48 10.40
CA GLY A 26 -4.58 -13.67 11.73
C GLY A 26 -3.06 -13.43 11.76
N LYS A 27 -2.54 -12.64 10.80
CA LYS A 27 -1.11 -12.31 10.70
C LYS A 27 -0.73 -11.09 11.53
N ILE A 28 -1.71 -10.34 12.01
CA ILE A 28 -1.54 -9.18 12.86
C ILE A 28 -2.07 -9.51 14.25
N SER A 29 -1.19 -9.37 15.25
CA SER A 29 -1.52 -9.66 16.64
C SER A 29 -1.87 -8.40 17.42
N TYR A 30 -1.30 -7.25 17.02
CA TYR A 30 -1.50 -5.97 17.69
C TYR A 30 -1.93 -4.85 16.74
N ALA A 31 -2.65 -3.87 17.27
CA ALA A 31 -3.09 -2.71 16.50
C ALA A 31 -1.91 -1.84 15.99
N SER A 32 -0.77 -1.87 16.68
CA SER A 32 0.48 -1.25 16.22
C SER A 32 0.93 -1.86 14.89
N ASP A 33 0.92 -3.19 14.76
CA ASP A 33 1.39 -3.86 13.55
C ASP A 33 0.49 -3.52 12.34
N ALA A 34 -0.81 -3.33 12.58
CA ALA A 34 -1.73 -2.83 11.54
C ALA A 34 -1.36 -1.43 11.05
N SER A 35 -0.97 -0.55 11.97
CA SER A 35 -0.55 0.81 11.64
C SER A 35 0.78 0.82 10.89
N ASP A 36 1.72 -0.03 11.28
CA ASP A 36 3.03 -0.18 10.63
C ASP A 36 2.88 -0.74 9.21
N VAL A 37 2.09 -1.80 9.04
CA VAL A 37 1.76 -2.39 7.73
C VAL A 37 1.10 -1.35 6.83
N PHE A 38 0.09 -0.64 7.32
CA PHE A 38 -0.59 0.39 6.55
C PHE A 38 0.40 1.46 6.07
N THR A 39 1.21 1.99 6.98
CA THR A 39 2.18 3.06 6.67
C THR A 39 3.23 2.59 5.68
N HIS A 40 3.74 1.36 5.86
CA HIS A 40 4.70 0.75 4.95
C HIS A 40 4.14 0.62 3.53
N MET A 41 2.95 0.04 3.39
CA MET A 41 2.32 -0.18 2.09
C MET A 41 1.94 1.13 1.41
N LEU A 42 1.44 2.12 2.16
CA LEU A 42 1.13 3.45 1.63
C LEU A 42 2.39 4.12 1.04
N ASN A 43 3.50 4.07 1.77
CA ASN A 43 4.76 4.64 1.31
C ASN A 43 5.29 3.91 0.08
N HIS A 44 5.20 2.58 0.05
CA HIS A 44 5.57 1.78 -1.11
C HIS A 44 4.78 2.18 -2.36
N TYR A 45 3.44 2.26 -2.27
CA TYR A 45 2.61 2.63 -3.42
C TYR A 45 2.84 4.07 -3.89
N ARG A 46 3.12 5.01 -2.98
CA ARG A 46 3.50 6.38 -3.35
C ARG A 46 4.84 6.41 -4.07
N ALA A 47 5.84 5.69 -3.58
CA ALA A 47 7.16 5.62 -4.20
C ALA A 47 7.10 4.99 -5.60
N GLU A 48 6.38 3.88 -5.77
CA GLU A 48 6.23 3.23 -7.08
C GLU A 48 5.42 4.09 -8.07
N ARG A 49 4.43 4.84 -7.60
CA ARG A 49 3.69 5.80 -8.45
C ARG A 49 4.60 6.89 -9.01
N ASP A 50 5.55 7.36 -8.21
CA ASP A 50 6.44 8.47 -8.57
C ASP A 50 7.72 7.99 -9.29
N ARG A 51 7.96 6.66 -9.33
CA ARG A 51 9.14 6.02 -9.94
C ARG A 51 9.34 6.33 -11.44
N PRO A 52 8.28 6.38 -12.29
CA PRO A 52 8.46 6.73 -13.70
C PRO A 52 9.06 8.13 -13.91
N GLN A 53 8.87 9.06 -12.98
CA GLN A 53 9.45 10.42 -13.07
C GLN A 53 10.92 10.50 -12.66
N GLN A 54 11.46 9.49 -11.97
CA GLN A 54 12.87 9.47 -11.57
C GLN A 54 13.77 8.83 -12.62
N GLU A 55 13.27 7.84 -13.37
CA GLU A 55 14.02 7.21 -14.47
C GLU A 55 14.26 8.20 -15.64
N ASP A 56 13.31 9.10 -15.93
CA ASP A 56 13.45 10.14 -16.97
C ASP A 56 14.38 11.31 -16.58
N LYS A 57 14.66 11.53 -15.29
CA LYS A 57 15.61 12.57 -14.82
C LYS A 57 17.06 12.08 -14.74
N ALA A 58 17.29 10.79 -14.96
CA ALA A 58 18.62 10.17 -14.97
C ALA A 58 19.17 9.95 -16.39
N SER A 59 18.47 10.39 -17.43
CA SER A 59 18.94 10.40 -18.83
C SER A 59 19.45 11.76 -19.28
#